data_AF-A0A1B7MZ97-F1
#
_entry.id   AF-A0A1B7MZ97-F1
#
_cell.length_a   1.000
_cell.length_b   1.000
_cell.length_c   1.000
_cell.angle_alpha   90.00
_cell.angle_beta   90.00
_cell.angle_gamma   90.00
#
_symmetry.space_group_name_H-M   'P 1'
#
loop_
_entity.id
_entity.type
_entity.pdbx_description
1 polymer ?
#
loop_
_entity_poly.entity_id
_entity_poly.type
_entity_poly.pdbx_seq_one_letter_code
_entity_poly.pdbx_strand_id
1 'polypeptide(L)'
;MLVEDDFPLCGKWGWRGILGVMSELGRGGKYGGFIGTGGSGLIIHHSLLPILMHTLRIHALKHSPIPPSVRRRPADIIIQDCLLGTDVLCPRDAERPTLVITSRLIMDHIGGGASTAIGRMYHAEKWRCGWRHPFHGLMQADVVPV
;
A
#
# COMPACT_ATOMS: atom_id res chain seq x y z
N MET A 1 3.21 10.92 9.80
CA MET A 1 2.93 9.77 8.92
C MET A 1 1.91 8.91 9.62
N LEU A 2 0.99 8.30 8.88
CA LEU A 2 0.03 7.33 9.40
C LEU A 2 0.45 5.94 8.94
N VAL A 3 0.43 4.95 9.83
CA VAL A 3 0.74 3.56 9.51
C VAL A 3 -0.50 2.71 9.81
N GLU A 4 -0.97 1.99 8.81
CA GLU A 4 -2.01 0.96 8.95
C GLU A 4 -1.35 -0.33 9.44
N ASP A 5 -1.90 -0.98 10.47
CA ASP A 5 -1.36 -2.22 11.03
C ASP A 5 -2.45 -3.20 11.49
N ASP A 6 -2.82 -4.13 10.59
CA ASP A 6 -3.64 -5.29 10.92
C ASP A 6 -2.81 -6.53 11.37
N PHE A 7 -1.49 -6.57 11.16
CA PHE A 7 -0.70 -7.80 11.19
C PHE A 7 0.66 -7.66 11.87
N PRO A 8 1.10 -8.67 12.66
CA PRO A 8 2.35 -8.59 13.39
C PRO A 8 3.56 -8.48 12.46
N LEU A 9 4.57 -7.72 12.89
CA LEU A 9 5.85 -7.63 12.18
C LEU A 9 6.64 -8.93 12.26
N CYS A 10 7.41 -9.19 11.21
CA CYS A 10 8.28 -10.35 11.09
C CYS A 10 9.58 -10.18 11.92
N GLY A 11 9.44 -10.24 13.24
CA GLY A 11 10.55 -10.19 14.19
C GLY A 11 11.49 -9.00 14.00
N LYS A 12 12.76 -9.18 14.38
CA LYS A 12 13.77 -8.10 14.33
C LYS A 12 14.10 -7.66 12.90
N TRP A 13 14.00 -8.55 11.92
CA TRP A 13 14.32 -8.21 10.54
C TRP A 13 13.21 -7.37 9.89
N GLY A 14 11.95 -7.64 10.21
CA GLY A 14 10.84 -6.77 9.80
C GLY A 14 10.95 -5.37 10.38
N TRP A 15 11.34 -5.24 11.66
CA TRP A 15 11.61 -3.93 12.26
C TRP A 15 12.72 -3.15 11.53
N ARG A 16 13.82 -3.83 11.14
CA ARG A 16 14.87 -3.19 10.31
C ARG A 16 14.33 -2.73 8.96
N GLY A 17 13.41 -3.48 8.36
CA GLY A 17 12.71 -3.09 7.15
C GLY A 17 11.90 -1.80 7.32
N ILE A 18 11.14 -1.66 8.41
CA ILE A 18 10.45 -0.40 8.76
C ILE A 18 11.46 0.74 8.83
N LEU A 19 12.54 0.57 9.58
CA LEU A 19 13.55 1.63 9.74
C LEU A 19 14.17 2.03 8.39
N GLY A 20 14.43 1.07 7.51
CA GLY A 20 14.91 1.34 6.15
C GLY A 20 13.91 2.12 5.32
N VAL A 21 12.63 1.73 5.33
CA VAL A 21 11.56 2.45 4.63
C VAL A 21 11.41 3.86 5.19
N MET A 22 11.37 4.03 6.51
CA MET A 22 11.24 5.34 7.16
C MET A 22 12.45 6.25 6.87
N SER A 23 13.65 5.68 6.77
CA SER A 23 14.85 6.40 6.35
C SER A 23 14.71 6.93 4.93
N GLU A 24 14.25 6.10 3.98
CA GLU A 24 14.02 6.54 2.60
C GLU A 24 12.90 7.59 2.49
N LEU A 25 11.81 7.44 3.26
CA LEU A 25 10.78 8.47 3.34
C LEU A 25 11.31 9.78 3.93
N GLY A 26 12.23 9.71 4.90
CA GLY A 26 12.86 10.88 5.53
C GLY A 26 13.75 11.69 4.58
N ARG A 27 14.25 11.09 3.50
CA ARG A 27 15.00 11.79 2.44
C ARG A 27 14.11 12.69 1.58
N GLY A 28 12.78 12.52 1.64
CA GLY A 28 11.82 13.28 0.86
C GLY A 28 11.64 12.77 -0.57
N GLY A 29 10.67 13.35 -1.29
CA GLY A 29 10.36 12.98 -2.68
C GLY A 29 9.49 11.73 -2.85
N LYS A 30 9.10 11.07 -1.75
CA LYS A 30 8.17 9.93 -1.73
C LYS A 30 6.96 10.28 -0.88
N TYR A 31 5.80 9.73 -1.24
CA TYR A 31 4.54 10.02 -0.56
C TYR A 31 4.07 8.92 0.39
N GLY A 32 4.73 7.77 0.39
CA GLY A 32 4.42 6.71 1.35
C GLY A 32 5.26 5.46 1.20
N GLY A 33 5.05 4.55 2.15
CA GLY A 33 5.66 3.24 2.20
C GLY A 33 4.61 2.13 2.18
N PHE A 34 4.98 0.94 1.71
CA PHE A 34 4.13 -0.24 1.78
C PHE A 34 4.98 -1.47 2.11
N ILE A 35 4.73 -2.04 3.28
CA ILE A 35 5.59 -3.06 3.89
C ILE A 35 4.88 -4.40 4.16
N GLY A 36 3.56 -4.40 4.01
CA GLY A 36 2.69 -5.54 4.16
C GLY A 36 1.97 -5.85 2.85
N THR A 37 0.71 -6.23 2.96
CA THR A 37 -0.12 -6.64 1.83
C THR A 37 -1.58 -6.34 2.12
N GLY A 38 -2.43 -6.26 1.09
CA GLY A 38 -3.80 -5.79 1.26
C GLY A 38 -3.82 -4.37 1.85
N GLY A 39 -4.67 -4.14 2.84
CA GLY A 39 -4.75 -2.86 3.55
C GLY A 39 -3.57 -2.56 4.48
N SER A 40 -2.70 -3.53 4.74
CA SER A 40 -1.83 -3.48 5.91
C SER A 40 -0.39 -3.10 5.66
N GLY A 41 0.19 -2.33 6.57
CA GLY A 41 1.53 -1.78 6.40
C GLY A 41 1.59 -0.63 5.41
N LEU A 42 0.47 0.07 5.18
CA LEU A 42 0.45 1.31 4.40
C LEU A 42 0.95 2.46 5.27
N ILE A 43 2.03 3.11 4.84
CA ILE A 43 2.63 4.27 5.48
C ILE A 43 2.33 5.49 4.61
N ILE A 44 1.60 6.47 5.14
CA ILE A 44 1.10 7.60 4.36
C ILE A 44 1.75 8.89 4.83
N HIS A 45 2.34 9.63 3.88
CA HIS A 45 2.79 10.99 4.14
C HIS A 45 1.57 11.92 4.34
N HIS A 46 1.64 12.77 5.36
CA HIS A 46 0.49 13.57 5.79
C HIS A 46 -0.06 14.52 4.70
N SER A 47 0.78 14.93 3.75
CA SER A 47 0.37 15.76 2.61
C SER A 47 -0.65 15.10 1.69
N LEU A 48 -0.75 13.77 1.70
CA LEU A 48 -1.77 13.05 0.92
C LEU A 48 -3.12 12.97 1.63
N LEU A 49 -3.20 13.23 2.95
CA LEU A 49 -4.42 13.01 3.71
C LEU A 49 -5.62 13.80 3.17
N PRO A 50 -5.51 15.10 2.79
CA PRO A 50 -6.65 15.82 2.22
C PRO A 50 -7.19 15.19 0.94
N ILE A 51 -6.30 14.73 0.05
CA ILE A 51 -6.64 14.07 -1.21
C ILE A 51 -7.30 12.72 -0.92
N LEU A 52 -6.66 11.89 -0.11
CA LEU A 52 -7.18 10.57 0.25
C LEU A 52 -8.54 10.66 0.93
N MET A 53 -8.74 11.60 1.87
CA MET A 53 -10.04 11.81 2.50
C MET A 53 -11.13 12.15 1.49
N HIS A 54 -10.81 13.00 0.51
CA HIS A 54 -11.75 13.36 -0.55
C HIS A 54 -12.09 12.15 -1.44
N THR A 55 -11.07 11.45 -1.94
CA THR A 55 -11.23 10.29 -2.83
C THR A 55 -11.96 9.14 -2.15
N LEU A 56 -11.60 8.81 -0.91
CA LEU A 56 -12.24 7.77 -0.11
C LEU A 56 -13.73 8.10 0.15
N ARG A 57 -14.05 9.36 0.49
CA ARG A 57 -15.45 9.78 0.65
C ARG A 57 -16.24 9.62 -0.63
N ILE A 58 -15.69 10.04 -1.77
CA ILE A 58 -16.34 9.88 -3.08
C ILE A 58 -16.67 8.40 -3.35
N HIS A 59 -15.77 7.47 -3.05
CA HIS A 59 -16.03 6.03 -3.23
C HIS A 59 -17.01 5.43 -2.20
N ALA A 60 -17.08 5.99 -0.98
CA ALA A 60 -17.94 5.50 0.10
C ALA A 60 -19.39 5.99 0.03
N LEU A 61 -19.65 7.22 -0.44
CA LEU A 61 -20.99 7.84 -0.39
C LEU A 61 -22.03 7.09 -1.24
N LYS A 62 -23.19 6.71 -0.68
CA LYS A 62 -24.26 6.01 -1.43
C LYS A 62 -24.74 6.80 -2.65
N HIS A 63 -24.89 8.12 -2.51
CA HIS A 63 -25.17 9.07 -3.59
C HIS A 63 -23.89 9.82 -3.98
N SER A 64 -22.96 9.09 -4.60
CA SER A 64 -21.66 9.62 -5.03
C SER A 64 -21.79 10.29 -6.41
N PRO A 65 -20.96 11.31 -6.72
CA PRO A 65 -20.83 11.82 -8.08
C PRO A 65 -20.16 10.82 -9.04
N ILE A 66 -19.66 9.67 -8.56
CA ILE A 66 -19.13 8.60 -9.41
C ILE A 66 -20.25 8.06 -10.31
N PRO A 67 -20.06 8.04 -11.65
CA PRO A 67 -21.01 7.44 -12.57
C PRO A 67 -21.26 5.95 -12.24
N PRO A 68 -22.49 5.42 -12.42
CA PRO A 68 -22.78 4.01 -12.15
C PRO A 68 -21.91 2.99 -12.92
N SER A 69 -21.33 3.41 -14.05
CA SER A 69 -20.40 2.62 -14.86
C SER A 69 -19.02 2.45 -14.22
N VAL A 70 -18.66 3.29 -13.26
CA VAL A 70 -17.36 3.26 -12.58
C VAL A 70 -17.50 2.42 -11.31
N ARG A 71 -16.71 1.34 -11.25
CA ARG A 71 -16.71 0.42 -10.12
C ARG A 71 -16.18 1.12 -8.86
N ARG A 72 -16.93 1.02 -7.76
CA ARG A 72 -16.42 1.43 -6.44
C ARG A 72 -15.29 0.50 -6.01
N ARG A 73 -14.22 1.11 -5.50
CA ARG A 73 -13.01 0.41 -5.06
C ARG A 73 -12.96 0.40 -3.53
N PRO A 74 -12.37 -0.64 -2.91
CA PRO A 74 -12.11 -0.65 -1.48
C PRO A 74 -11.00 0.36 -1.12
N ALA A 75 -10.94 0.74 0.15
CA ALA A 75 -10.10 1.84 0.64
C ALA A 75 -8.59 1.58 0.46
N ASP A 76 -8.16 0.35 0.72
CA ASP A 76 -6.78 -0.11 0.54
C ASP A 76 -6.31 0.07 -0.91
N ILE A 77 -7.11 -0.35 -1.89
CA ILE A 77 -6.79 -0.18 -3.31
C ILE A 77 -6.73 1.30 -3.70
N ILE A 78 -7.64 2.14 -3.19
CA ILE A 78 -7.61 3.58 -3.44
C ILE A 78 -6.32 4.20 -2.89
N ILE A 79 -5.91 3.82 -1.67
CA ILE A 79 -4.70 4.32 -1.04
C ILE A 79 -3.46 3.83 -1.82
N GLN A 80 -3.39 2.55 -2.16
CA GLN A 80 -2.29 1.97 -2.94
C GLN A 80 -2.14 2.65 -4.31
N ASP A 81 -3.24 2.82 -5.04
CA ASP A 81 -3.25 3.52 -6.34
C ASP A 81 -2.78 4.97 -6.19
N CYS A 82 -3.16 5.63 -5.10
CA CYS A 82 -2.70 6.98 -4.80
C CYS A 82 -1.18 7.03 -4.53
N LEU A 83 -0.65 6.09 -3.73
CA LEU A 83 0.78 6.02 -3.42
C LEU A 83 1.64 5.66 -4.63
N LEU A 84 1.11 4.86 -5.55
CA LEU A 84 1.75 4.54 -6.83
C LEU A 84 1.63 5.68 -7.87
N GLY A 85 0.85 6.73 -7.58
CA GLY A 85 0.57 7.78 -8.54
C GLY A 85 -0.28 7.31 -9.74
N THR A 86 -1.06 6.24 -9.60
CA THR A 86 -1.96 5.74 -10.65
C THR A 86 -3.35 6.37 -10.56
N ASP A 87 -3.74 6.90 -9.40
CA ASP A 87 -4.97 7.71 -9.25
C ASP A 87 -4.75 9.13 -9.80
N VAL A 88 -5.74 9.69 -10.49
CA VAL A 88 -5.62 10.99 -11.18
C VAL A 88 -5.62 12.18 -10.22
N LEU A 89 -6.15 11.98 -9.01
CA LEU A 89 -6.21 13.03 -7.99
C LEU A 89 -4.95 13.06 -7.13
N CYS A 90 -4.11 12.04 -7.20
CA CYS A 90 -2.91 11.92 -6.39
C CYS A 90 -1.68 12.45 -7.11
N PRO A 91 -0.69 12.97 -6.37
CA PRO A 91 0.57 13.40 -6.95
C PRO A 91 1.22 12.27 -7.75
N ARG A 92 1.71 12.61 -8.94
CA ARG A 92 2.42 11.69 -9.82
C ARG A 92 3.79 12.24 -10.13
N ASP A 93 4.76 11.35 -10.20
CA ASP A 93 6.08 11.66 -10.75
C ASP A 93 6.34 10.62 -11.85
N ALA A 94 6.52 11.11 -13.08
CA ALA A 94 6.73 10.23 -14.24
C ALA A 94 8.16 9.69 -14.29
N GLU A 95 9.09 10.35 -13.62
CA GLU A 95 10.52 10.07 -13.69
C GLU A 95 11.06 9.41 -12.41
N ARG A 96 10.35 9.55 -11.29
CA ARG A 96 10.79 9.03 -9.99
C ARG A 96 9.71 8.17 -9.32
N PRO A 97 10.12 7.12 -8.60
CA PRO A 97 9.20 6.37 -7.75
C PRO A 97 8.53 7.28 -6.72
N THR A 98 7.26 7.04 -6.42
CA THR A 98 6.49 7.79 -5.40
C THR A 98 6.29 6.97 -4.13
N LEU A 99 6.51 5.67 -4.19
CA LEU A 99 6.30 4.69 -3.13
C LEU A 99 7.63 4.03 -2.76
N VAL A 100 7.82 3.72 -1.48
CA VAL A 100 8.91 2.87 -0.99
C VAL A 100 8.32 1.55 -0.51
N ILE A 101 8.92 0.43 -0.90
CA ILE A 101 8.51 -0.90 -0.45
C ILE A 101 9.71 -1.66 0.11
N THR A 102 9.44 -2.72 0.86
CA THR A 102 10.47 -3.73 1.16
C THR A 102 10.56 -4.76 0.03
N SER A 103 11.71 -5.39 -0.16
CA SER A 103 11.87 -6.46 -1.17
C SER A 103 10.96 -7.67 -0.89
N ARG A 104 10.66 -7.90 0.39
CA ARG A 104 9.77 -8.94 0.89
C ARG A 104 8.77 -8.37 1.87
N LEU A 105 7.64 -9.05 2.04
CA LEU A 105 6.64 -8.73 3.04
C LEU A 105 7.24 -8.89 4.44
N ILE A 106 7.11 -7.84 5.25
CA ILE A 106 7.66 -7.79 6.62
C ILE A 106 6.57 -7.76 7.71
N MET A 107 5.33 -7.98 7.31
CA MET A 107 4.19 -8.24 8.20
C MET A 107 3.61 -9.62 7.89
N ASP A 108 3.32 -10.43 8.91
CA ASP A 108 2.79 -11.78 8.72
C ASP A 108 1.28 -11.71 8.47
N HIS A 109 0.86 -11.71 7.21
CA HIS A 109 -0.56 -11.71 6.86
C HIS A 109 -1.21 -13.07 7.20
N ILE A 110 -1.76 -13.18 8.41
CA ILE A 110 -2.46 -14.36 8.89
C ILE A 110 -3.87 -14.39 8.27
N GLY A 111 -4.30 -15.54 7.74
CA GLY A 111 -5.61 -15.68 7.09
C GLY A 111 -5.61 -15.42 5.58
N GLY A 112 -4.43 -15.42 4.94
CA GLY A 112 -4.25 -15.16 3.51
C GLY A 112 -4.97 -16.11 2.54
N GLY A 113 -5.64 -17.16 3.03
CA GLY A 113 -6.42 -18.09 2.18
C GLY A 113 -7.68 -17.48 1.56
N ALA A 114 -8.23 -16.42 2.17
CA ALA A 114 -9.43 -15.74 1.67
C ALA A 114 -9.06 -14.55 0.77
N SER A 115 -9.75 -14.41 -0.36
CA SER A 115 -9.68 -13.23 -1.21
C SER A 115 -11.05 -12.58 -1.33
N THR A 116 -11.07 -11.26 -1.41
CA THR A 116 -12.26 -10.48 -1.81
C THR A 116 -12.59 -10.63 -3.30
N ALA A 117 -11.67 -11.21 -4.09
CA ALA A 117 -11.93 -11.55 -5.49
C ALA A 117 -12.71 -12.87 -5.58
N ILE A 118 -13.87 -12.82 -6.26
CA ILE A 118 -14.76 -13.99 -6.47
C ILE A 118 -13.96 -15.14 -7.09
N GLY A 119 -14.04 -16.32 -6.48
CA GLY A 119 -13.39 -17.55 -6.95
C GLY A 119 -11.88 -17.63 -6.74
N ARG A 120 -11.26 -16.63 -6.09
CA ARG A 120 -9.82 -16.62 -5.83
C ARG A 120 -9.54 -17.09 -4.42
N MET A 121 -8.86 -18.23 -4.31
CA MET A 121 -8.25 -18.70 -3.07
C MET A 121 -6.73 -18.64 -3.22
N TYR A 122 -6.04 -18.31 -2.14
CA TYR A 122 -4.60 -18.38 -2.10
C TYR A 122 -4.15 -19.53 -1.21
N HIS A 123 -2.93 -20.03 -1.46
CA HIS A 123 -2.28 -20.95 -0.52
C HIS A 123 -2.11 -20.25 0.83
N ALA A 124 -2.25 -21.00 1.93
CA ALA A 124 -2.19 -20.45 3.29
C ALA A 124 -0.86 -19.77 3.63
N GLU A 125 0.21 -20.11 2.93
CA GLU A 125 1.54 -19.50 3.10
C GLU A 125 1.76 -18.27 2.22
N LYS A 126 0.85 -18.02 1.28
CA LYS A 126 0.93 -16.85 0.43
C LYS A 126 0.73 -15.61 1.29
N TRP A 127 1.54 -14.58 1.03
CA TRP A 127 1.49 -13.28 1.70
C TRP A 127 2.04 -13.24 3.12
N ARG A 128 2.57 -14.35 3.61
CA ARG A 128 3.25 -14.41 4.92
C ARG A 128 4.61 -13.72 4.88
N CYS A 129 5.24 -13.63 6.05
CA CYS A 129 6.62 -13.19 6.20
C CYS A 129 7.56 -13.75 5.12
N GLY A 130 8.32 -12.87 4.46
CA GLY A 130 9.35 -13.26 3.50
C GLY A 130 8.86 -13.48 2.07
N TRP A 131 7.56 -13.43 1.82
CA TRP A 131 7.02 -13.46 0.45
C TRP A 131 7.50 -12.22 -0.33
N ARG A 132 7.73 -12.35 -1.64
CA ARG A 132 8.13 -11.19 -2.46
C ARG A 132 7.03 -10.14 -2.45
N HIS A 133 7.37 -8.87 -2.21
CA HIS A 133 6.38 -7.81 -2.19
C HIS A 133 5.70 -7.69 -3.57
N PRO A 134 4.36 -7.58 -3.67
CA PRO A 134 3.63 -7.59 -4.94
C PRO A 134 4.08 -6.51 -5.92
N PHE A 135 4.47 -5.35 -5.40
CA PHE A 135 4.93 -4.20 -6.21
C PHE A 135 6.42 -4.24 -6.55
N HIS A 136 7.13 -5.31 -6.16
CA HIS A 136 8.54 -5.44 -6.51
C HIS A 136 8.71 -5.51 -8.03
N GLY A 137 9.48 -4.57 -8.58
CA GLY A 137 9.73 -4.43 -10.01
C GLY A 137 8.83 -3.41 -10.73
N LEU A 138 7.91 -2.76 -10.02
CA LEU A 138 7.21 -1.58 -10.55
C LEU A 138 8.16 -0.38 -10.54
N MET A 139 8.16 0.42 -11.61
CA MET A 139 8.97 1.64 -11.70
C MET A 139 8.56 2.71 -10.68
N GLN A 140 7.33 2.64 -10.18
CA GLN A 140 6.77 3.57 -9.20
C GLN A 140 7.22 3.25 -7.76
N ALA A 141 7.93 2.13 -7.54
CA ALA A 141 8.31 1.66 -6.22
C ALA A 141 9.84 1.52 -6.07
N ASP A 142 10.41 2.24 -5.12
CA ASP A 142 11.78 2.00 -4.65
C ASP A 142 11.80 0.84 -3.67
N VAL A 143 12.86 0.03 -3.71
CA VAL A 143 12.94 -1.22 -2.94
C VAL A 143 14.03 -1.14 -1.88
N VAL A 144 13.63 -1.30 -0.62
CA VAL A 144 14.51 -1.52 0.53
C VAL A 144 14.78 -3.03 0.67
N PRO A 145 16.04 -3.48 0.53
CA PRO A 145 16.39 -4.89 0.71
C PRO A 145 16.22 -5.34 2.16
N VAL A 146 15.50 -6.46 2.35
CA VAL A 146 15.30 -7.13 3.65
C VAL A 146 15.42 -8.64 3.55
#